data_AF-A0AA47M1A1-F1
#
_entry.id   AF-A0AA47M1A1-F1
#
_cell.length_a   1.000
_cell.length_b   1.000
_cell.length_c   1.000
_cell.angle_alpha   90.00
_cell.angle_beta   90.00
_cell.angle_gamma   90.00
#
_symmetry.space_group_name_H-M   'P 1'
#
loop_
_entity.id
_entity.type
_entity.pdbx_description
1 polymer ?
#
loop_
_entity_poly.entity_id
_entity_poly.type
_entity_poly.pdbx_seq_one_letter_code
_entity_poly.pdbx_strand_id
1 'polypeptide(L)'
;MISVADGQSAPVRILRDTGAAQSFMLRELLPLSEKTATGSSVLVQGIEMGFIRVPLHRIFLKSDLVCGDVVVGVRSSFPIPSVNFILGNDIAGPKVWSRGEVLPEVIAAPPVPVGMDDCGQKFPDVFPASVVTRE
;
A
#
# COMPACT_ATOMS: atom_id res chain seq x y z
N MET A 1 3.72 -8.16 -12.80
CA MET A 1 4.20 -9.52 -13.16
C MET A 1 5.08 -10.01 -12.02
N ILE A 2 5.02 -11.30 -11.71
CA ILE A 2 5.95 -11.96 -10.78
C ILE A 2 6.65 -13.13 -11.45
N SER A 3 7.83 -13.51 -10.98
CA SER A 3 8.57 -14.67 -11.49
C SER A 3 9.47 -15.33 -10.45
N VAL A 4 9.84 -16.59 -10.72
CA VAL A 4 10.91 -17.33 -10.01
C VAL A 4 12.16 -17.40 -10.88
N ALA A 5 13.31 -17.71 -10.26
CA ALA A 5 14.61 -17.80 -10.95
C ALA A 5 14.63 -18.83 -12.10
N ASP A 6 13.79 -19.87 -12.04
CA ASP A 6 13.65 -20.90 -13.08
C ASP A 6 12.90 -20.39 -14.34
N GLY A 7 12.65 -19.07 -14.45
CA GLY A 7 12.14 -18.40 -15.64
C GLY A 7 10.61 -18.39 -15.78
N GLN A 8 9.88 -19.08 -14.90
CA GLN A 8 8.42 -19.06 -14.91
C GLN A 8 7.89 -17.75 -14.34
N SER A 9 7.00 -17.10 -15.09
CA SER A 9 6.40 -15.82 -14.74
C SER A 9 4.88 -15.85 -14.89
N ALA A 10 4.19 -15.09 -14.06
CA ALA A 10 2.75 -14.94 -14.10
C ALA A 10 2.33 -13.46 -14.05
N PRO A 11 1.29 -13.06 -14.79
CA PRO A 11 0.64 -11.77 -14.58
C PRO A 11 -0.08 -11.77 -13.22
N VAL A 12 -0.13 -10.61 -12.57
CA VAL A 12 -0.78 -10.44 -11.27
C VAL A 12 -1.63 -9.17 -11.25
N ARG A 13 -2.76 -9.24 -10.55
CA ARG A 13 -3.59 -8.10 -10.16
C ARG A 13 -3.19 -7.73 -8.73
N ILE A 14 -2.49 -6.60 -8.64
CA ILE A 14 -1.93 -6.08 -7.39
C ILE A 14 -2.96 -5.16 -6.73
N LEU A 15 -3.24 -5.39 -5.46
CA LEU A 15 -3.87 -4.42 -4.57
C LEU A 15 -2.78 -3.81 -3.68
N ARG A 16 -2.59 -2.49 -3.77
CA ARG A 16 -1.79 -1.76 -2.78
C ARG A 16 -2.65 -1.60 -1.53
N ASP A 17 -2.21 -2.16 -0.41
CA ASP A 17 -2.86 -2.01 0.90
C ASP A 17 -1.99 -1.27 1.92
N THR A 18 -2.41 -0.07 2.33
CA THR A 18 -1.79 0.74 3.41
C THR A 18 -1.88 0.07 4.78
N GLY A 19 -2.92 -0.74 5.02
CA GLY A 19 -3.12 -1.44 6.28
C GLY A 19 -2.26 -2.69 6.42
N ALA A 20 -1.73 -3.20 5.31
CA ALA A 20 -0.87 -4.37 5.30
C ALA A 20 0.59 -4.00 5.62
N ALA A 21 1.08 -4.50 6.75
CA ALA A 21 2.50 -4.36 7.12
C ALA A 21 3.44 -5.22 6.26
N GLN A 22 2.89 -6.25 5.60
CA GLN A 22 3.64 -7.22 4.79
C GLN A 22 2.97 -7.41 3.44
N SER A 23 3.76 -7.78 2.44
CA SER A 23 3.27 -8.11 1.12
C SER A 23 2.98 -9.60 0.98
N PHE A 24 1.93 -9.95 0.24
CA PHE A 24 1.46 -11.32 0.09
C PHE A 24 1.16 -11.68 -1.36
N MET A 25 1.32 -12.95 -1.71
CA MET A 25 0.88 -13.52 -2.98
C MET A 25 0.09 -14.82 -2.77
N LEU A 26 -0.72 -15.16 -3.76
CA LEU A 26 -1.38 -16.47 -3.82
C LEU A 26 -0.40 -17.56 -4.27
N ARG A 27 -0.47 -18.72 -3.62
CA ARG A 27 0.45 -19.86 -3.81
C ARG A 27 0.45 -20.38 -5.25
N GLU A 28 -0.72 -20.43 -5.87
CA GLU A 28 -0.94 -21.04 -7.19
C GLU A 28 -0.35 -20.24 -8.36
N LEU A 29 0.12 -19.01 -8.12
CA LEU A 29 0.63 -18.15 -9.18
C LEU A 29 2.00 -18.57 -9.72
N LEU A 30 2.82 -19.20 -8.88
CA LEU A 30 4.16 -19.64 -9.23
C LEU A 30 4.41 -21.04 -8.63
N PRO A 31 5.21 -21.89 -9.26
CA PRO A 31 5.59 -23.18 -8.71
C PRO A 31 6.68 -22.98 -7.64
N LEU A 32 6.23 -22.60 -6.44
CA LEU A 32 7.09 -22.39 -5.29
C LEU A 32 7.76 -23.70 -4.85
N SER A 33 9.00 -23.61 -4.39
CA SER A 33 9.82 -24.75 -3.97
C SER A 33 10.74 -24.37 -2.82
N GLU A 34 11.52 -25.33 -2.32
CA GLU A 34 12.58 -25.09 -1.33
C GLU A 34 13.61 -24.05 -1.80
N LYS A 35 13.83 -23.92 -3.12
CA LYS A 35 14.74 -22.90 -3.67
C LYS A 35 14.22 -21.47 -3.49
N THR A 36 12.90 -21.29 -3.55
CA THR A 36 12.28 -19.97 -3.34
C THR A 36 11.95 -19.74 -1.87
N ALA A 37 11.87 -20.80 -1.07
CA ALA A 37 11.63 -20.70 0.37
C ALA A 37 12.80 -19.96 1.06
N THR A 38 12.46 -19.07 1.98
CA THR A 38 13.46 -18.38 2.82
C THR A 38 13.86 -19.18 4.06
N GLY A 39 13.20 -20.32 4.32
CA GLY A 39 13.29 -21.06 5.58
C GLY A 39 12.59 -20.38 6.77
N SER A 40 11.94 -19.24 6.56
CA SER A 40 11.31 -18.44 7.62
C SER A 40 9.81 -18.19 7.37
N SER A 41 9.13 -17.64 8.38
CA SER A 41 7.73 -17.26 8.30
C SER A 41 7.50 -15.98 9.06
N VAL A 42 6.51 -15.20 8.62
CA VAL A 42 6.04 -14.03 9.35
C VAL A 42 4.77 -14.36 10.13
N LEU A 43 4.62 -13.74 11.29
CA LEU A 43 3.37 -13.76 12.05
C LEU A 43 2.53 -12.56 11.61
N VAL A 44 1.31 -12.82 11.17
CA VAL A 44 0.37 -11.81 10.71
C VAL A 44 -0.79 -11.77 11.68
N GLN A 45 -1.12 -10.58 12.17
CA GLN A 45 -2.29 -10.35 13.01
C GLN A 45 -3.37 -9.66 12.19
N GLY A 46 -4.56 -10.26 12.13
CA GLY A 46 -5.73 -9.65 11.52
C GLY A 46 -6.56 -8.85 12.53
N ILE A 47 -7.66 -8.24 12.06
CA ILE A 47 -8.60 -7.47 12.90
C ILE A 47 -9.27 -8.37 13.95
N GLU A 48 -9.43 -9.67 13.67
CA GLU A 48 -9.93 -10.67 14.62
C GLU A 48 -8.97 -10.90 15.82
N MET A 49 -7.82 -10.21 15.86
CA MET A 49 -6.77 -10.34 16.87
C MET A 49 -6.05 -11.70 16.90
N GLY A 50 -6.49 -12.65 16.08
CA GLY A 50 -5.81 -13.90 15.82
C GLY A 50 -4.51 -13.74 15.02
N PHE A 51 -3.58 -14.66 15.24
CA PHE A 51 -2.31 -14.72 14.53
C PHE A 51 -2.28 -15.90 13.55
N ILE A 52 -1.77 -15.65 12.36
CA ILE A 52 -1.45 -16.69 11.40
C ILE A 52 0.04 -16.67 11.08
N ARG A 53 0.65 -17.85 11.00
CA ARG A 53 2.03 -18.01 10.53
C ARG A 53 2.01 -18.19 9.01
N VAL A 54 2.73 -17.33 8.30
CA VAL A 54 2.75 -17.29 6.83
C VAL A 54 4.17 -17.54 6.33
N PRO A 55 4.40 -18.59 5.53
CA PRO A 55 5.74 -18.86 4.98
C PRO A 55 6.16 -17.78 4.00
N LEU A 56 7.45 -17.45 4.03
CA LEU A 56 8.05 -16.41 3.19
C LEU A 56 8.84 -17.01 2.03
N HIS A 57 8.61 -16.50 0.82
CA HIS A 57 9.32 -16.89 -0.39
C HIS A 57 9.96 -15.68 -1.07
N ARG A 58 11.10 -15.91 -1.72
CA ARG A 58 11.79 -14.93 -2.57
C ARG A 58 11.32 -15.09 -4.01
N ILE A 59 10.88 -13.99 -4.60
CA ILE A 59 10.43 -13.90 -6.00
C ILE A 59 10.91 -12.60 -6.61
N PHE A 60 10.88 -12.51 -7.94
CA PHE A 60 11.06 -11.24 -8.63
C PHE A 60 9.70 -10.59 -8.90
N LEU A 61 9.54 -9.33 -8.52
CA LEU A 61 8.35 -8.51 -8.77
C LEU A 61 8.67 -7.41 -9.77
N LYS A 62 7.83 -7.28 -10.80
CA LYS A 62 7.84 -6.15 -11.74
C LYS A 62 6.47 -5.47 -11.75
N SER A 63 6.43 -4.24 -11.26
CA SER A 63 5.29 -3.31 -11.26
C SER A 63 5.79 -1.87 -11.39
N ASP A 64 4.87 -0.92 -11.51
CA ASP A 64 5.21 0.51 -11.61
C ASP A 64 5.84 1.05 -10.32
N LEU A 65 5.51 0.44 -9.18
CA LEU A 65 6.07 0.83 -7.88
C LEU A 65 7.39 0.12 -7.60
N VAL A 66 7.52 -1.17 -7.92
CA VAL A 66 8.71 -1.97 -7.58
C VAL A 66 9.13 -2.87 -8.73
N CYS A 67 10.43 -2.89 -8.99
CA CYS A 67 11.08 -3.79 -9.93
C CYS A 67 12.32 -4.40 -9.25
N GLY A 68 12.29 -5.69 -8.94
CA GLY A 68 13.40 -6.36 -8.25
C GLY A 68 13.00 -7.61 -7.47
N ASP A 69 13.99 -8.26 -6.86
CA ASP A 69 13.78 -9.37 -5.94
C ASP A 69 13.15 -8.89 -4.64
N VAL A 70 12.09 -9.56 -4.22
CA VAL A 70 11.34 -9.27 -3.01
C VAL A 70 11.07 -10.55 -2.23
N VAL A 71 10.79 -10.40 -0.94
CA VAL A 71 10.32 -11.48 -0.08
C VAL A 71 8.86 -11.22 0.24
N VAL A 72 7.99 -12.21 0.03
CA VAL A 72 6.54 -12.09 0.21
C VAL A 72 6.00 -13.28 0.98
N GLY A 73 4.93 -13.04 1.75
CA GLY A 73 4.15 -14.10 2.38
C GLY A 73 3.27 -14.83 1.39
N VAL A 74 3.16 -16.15 1.55
CA VAL A 74 2.37 -16.99 0.63
C VAL A 74 1.10 -17.48 1.32
N ARG A 75 -0.05 -17.18 0.71
CA ARG A 75 -1.38 -17.60 1.17
C ARG A 75 -2.07 -18.47 0.12
N SER A 76 -2.99 -19.31 0.58
CA SER A 76 -3.84 -20.14 -0.29
C SER A 76 -5.03 -19.37 -0.86
N SER A 77 -5.40 -18.25 -0.26
CA SER A 77 -6.54 -17.43 -0.67
C SER A 77 -6.48 -16.04 -0.04
N PHE A 78 -7.17 -15.09 -0.67
CA PHE A 78 -7.45 -13.75 -0.14
C PHE A 78 -8.95 -13.54 -0.02
N PRO A 79 -9.42 -12.70 0.91
CA PRO A 79 -10.83 -12.35 1.04
C PRO A 79 -11.30 -11.35 -0.03
N ILE A 80 -10.47 -11.07 -1.05
CA ILE A 80 -10.70 -10.04 -2.06
C ILE A 80 -10.72 -10.72 -3.43
N PRO A 81 -11.90 -10.86 -4.07
CA PRO A 81 -12.00 -11.50 -5.38
C PRO A 81 -11.10 -10.83 -6.41
N SER A 82 -10.55 -11.62 -7.34
CA SER A 82 -9.68 -11.21 -8.45
C SER A 82 -8.29 -10.66 -8.08
N VAL A 83 -8.06 -10.25 -6.83
CA VAL A 83 -6.74 -9.85 -6.35
C VAL A 83 -5.93 -11.11 -6.07
N ASN A 84 -4.70 -11.13 -6.56
CA ASN A 84 -3.80 -12.26 -6.37
C ASN A 84 -2.42 -11.85 -5.84
N PHE A 85 -2.20 -10.55 -5.65
CA PHE A 85 -1.05 -10.01 -4.93
C PHE A 85 -1.48 -8.81 -4.06
N ILE A 86 -1.13 -8.82 -2.79
CA ILE A 86 -1.28 -7.68 -1.87
C ILE A 86 0.09 -7.05 -1.70
N LEU A 87 0.22 -5.78 -2.09
CA LEU A 87 1.44 -5.01 -1.95
C LEU A 87 1.33 -4.14 -0.69
N GLY A 88 2.03 -4.58 0.35
CA GLY A 88 2.10 -3.94 1.66
C GLY A 88 3.24 -2.93 1.78
N ASN A 89 3.38 -2.41 3.00
CA ASN A 89 4.29 -1.30 3.29
C ASN A 89 5.77 -1.72 3.42
N ASP A 90 6.04 -3.00 3.66
CA ASP A 90 7.38 -3.59 3.63
C ASP A 90 8.09 -3.36 2.28
N ILE A 91 7.35 -3.42 1.18
CA ILE A 91 7.88 -3.26 -0.18
C ILE A 91 7.56 -1.88 -0.75
N ALA A 92 6.32 -1.41 -0.61
CA ALA A 92 5.89 -0.15 -1.22
C ALA A 92 6.13 1.08 -0.34
N GLY A 93 6.26 0.90 0.98
CA GLY A 93 6.26 2.01 1.93
C GLY A 93 7.31 3.08 1.63
N PRO A 94 8.59 2.72 1.47
CA PRO A 94 9.65 3.70 1.17
C PRO A 94 9.45 4.50 -0.12
N LYS A 95 8.59 4.02 -1.04
CA LYS A 95 8.32 4.65 -2.33
C LYS A 95 7.03 5.44 -2.38
N VAL A 96 6.08 5.14 -1.48
CA VAL A 96 4.82 5.89 -1.36
C VAL A 96 4.96 7.02 -0.35
N TRP A 97 5.70 6.76 0.74
CA TRP A 97 6.11 7.79 1.68
C TRP A 97 7.59 8.01 1.47
N SER A 98 7.93 8.85 0.48
CA SER A 98 9.32 9.23 0.25
C SER A 98 9.91 9.68 1.60
N ARG A 99 11.05 9.12 1.99
CA ARG A 99 11.74 9.49 3.23
C ARG A 99 12.19 10.95 3.10
N GLY A 100 11.33 11.88 3.52
CA GLY A 100 11.48 13.31 3.29
C GLY A 100 10.20 14.06 2.90
N GLU A 101 9.07 13.38 2.68
CA GLU A 101 7.80 14.07 2.49
C GLU A 101 7.32 14.65 3.82
N VAL A 102 7.34 15.98 3.86
CA VAL A 102 6.81 16.83 4.92
C VAL A 102 5.42 16.33 5.27
N LEU A 103 5.25 15.85 6.51
CA LEU A 103 3.92 15.59 7.04
C LEU A 103 3.11 16.87 6.85
N PRO A 104 1.88 16.82 6.31
CA PRO A 104 1.08 18.03 6.15
C PRO A 104 1.00 18.75 7.49
N GLU A 105 1.41 20.01 7.50
CA GLU A 105 1.37 20.83 8.71
C GLU A 105 -0.09 21.04 9.10
N VAL A 106 -0.48 20.48 10.25
CA VAL A 106 -1.83 20.62 10.78
C VAL A 106 -1.85 21.84 11.69
N ILE A 107 -2.43 22.93 11.21
CA ILE A 107 -2.70 24.10 12.04
C ILE A 107 -4.07 23.91 12.69
N ALA A 108 -4.14 24.01 14.02
CA ALA A 108 -5.35 23.76 14.80
C ALA A 108 -6.50 24.75 14.49
N ALA A 109 -6.16 25.93 13.98
CA ALA A 109 -7.12 26.93 13.52
C ALA A 109 -6.81 27.29 12.07
N PRO A 110 -7.83 27.46 11.20
CA PRO A 110 -7.59 27.96 9.87
C PRO A 110 -6.87 29.31 9.97
N PRO A 111 -5.81 29.55 9.18
CA PRO A 111 -5.16 30.85 9.17
C PRO A 111 -6.21 31.91 8.85
N VAL A 112 -6.29 32.94 9.69
CA VAL A 112 -7.19 34.07 9.44
C VAL A 112 -6.72 34.71 8.14
N PRO A 113 -7.52 34.68 7.05
CA PRO A 113 -7.10 35.25 5.79
C PRO A 113 -6.84 36.74 5.99
N VAL A 114 -5.64 37.21 5.68
CA VAL A 114 -5.36 38.65 5.62
C VAL A 114 -5.92 39.15 4.29
N GLY A 115 -7.22 39.48 4.30
CA GLY A 115 -7.97 39.91 3.12
C GLY A 115 -8.54 38.77 2.28
N MET A 116 -9.31 39.13 1.25
CA MET A 116 -9.82 38.18 0.25
C MET A 116 -8.67 37.64 -0.58
N ASP A 117 -8.62 36.31 -0.71
CA ASP A 117 -7.72 35.66 -1.66
C ASP A 117 -8.06 36.07 -3.10
N ASP A 118 -7.14 35.80 -4.03
CA ASP A 118 -7.30 36.14 -5.45
C ASP A 118 -8.62 35.64 -6.05
N CYS A 119 -9.14 34.52 -5.54
CA CYS A 119 -10.37 33.92 -6.02
C CYS A 119 -11.59 34.70 -5.51
N GLY A 120 -11.60 35.07 -4.23
CA GLY A 120 -12.61 35.94 -3.63
C GLY A 120 -12.62 37.36 -4.22
N GLN A 121 -11.48 37.85 -4.70
CA GLN A 121 -11.41 39.12 -5.43
C GLN A 121 -11.95 39.02 -6.85
N LYS A 122 -11.64 37.93 -7.58
CA LYS A 122 -12.03 37.76 -8.99
C LYS A 122 -13.46 37.28 -9.16
N PHE A 123 -14.00 36.55 -8.19
CA PHE A 123 -15.31 35.90 -8.27
C PHE A 123 -16.11 36.10 -6.98
N PRO A 124 -16.43 37.36 -6.62
CA PRO A 124 -17.09 37.67 -5.34
C PRO A 124 -18.48 37.01 -5.20
N ASP A 125 -19.16 36.71 -6.31
CA ASP A 125 -20.50 36.10 -6.31
C ASP A 125 -20.48 34.56 -6.24
N VAL A 126 -19.30 33.92 -6.35
CA VAL A 126 -19.16 32.46 -6.41
C VAL A 126 -18.96 31.85 -5.02
N PHE A 127 -18.41 32.61 -4.08
CA PHE A 127 -18.13 32.16 -2.72
C PHE A 127 -19.17 32.73 -1.76
N PRO A 128 -20.27 32.01 -1.46
CA PRO A 128 -21.16 32.41 -0.38
C PRO A 128 -20.38 32.43 0.93
N ALA A 129 -20.38 33.57 1.62
CA ALA A 129 -19.77 33.71 2.93
C ALA A 129 -20.37 32.67 3.88
N SER A 130 -19.59 31.66 4.24
CA SER A 130 -20.04 30.63 5.19
C SER A 130 -20.14 31.25 6.58
N VAL A 131 -21.37 31.47 7.04
CA VAL A 131 -21.65 31.81 8.43
C VAL A 131 -21.28 30.61 9.29
N VAL A 132 -20.26 30.76 10.13
CA VAL A 132 -19.94 29.81 11.20
C VAL A 132 -20.82 30.17 12.39
N THR A 133 -21.86 29.37 12.66
CA THR A 133 -22.55 29.42 13.95
C THR A 133 -21.64 28.78 15.00
N ARG A 134 -21.25 29.55 16.01
CA ARG A 134 -20.59 29.01 17.22
C ARG A 134 -21.68 28.44 18.14
N GLU A 135 -21.52 27.18 18.53
CA GLU A 135 -22.18 26.60 19.71
C GLU A 135 -21.45 27.04 20.98
#